data_AF-A0A9J6F6E5-F1
#
_entry.id   AF-A0A9J6F6E5-F1
#
_cell.length_a   1.000
_cell.length_b   1.000
_cell.length_c   1.000
_cell.angle_alpha   90.00
_cell.angle_beta   90.00
_cell.angle_gamma   90.00
#
_symmetry.space_group_name_H-M   'P 1'
#
loop_
_entity.id
_entity.type
_entity.pdbx_description
1 polymer ?
#
loop_
_entity_poly.entity_id
_entity_poly.type
_entity_poly.pdbx_seq_one_letter_code
_entity_poly.pdbx_strand_id
1 'polypeptide(L)'
;METRDVKILELNASKAGLQGIDKDHVNKVIQEASKGTPYYEHQQKRQKRINVKIEAMLAELKTLSPAQLQASQHQMDIIVEKMECTRDLNRVIVHVDMDAFYAAVEMLDNPSLRDKPMAVGSMGMLSTSNYEARKYGVRAAMPGFIGKKLCPALVIYDEDFTPVGLDEAYLDITEYMAKNDAEAEHVVQEMRQKIFDATQLTASAGIAANMFLAKVCSDMRKPNDQFRLPNDVNSIRKFVSSLPIRKENRDAKKSTVAKAAKVQSATATKFHHKLPLAFFVEALSLN
;
A
#
# COMPACT_ATOMS: atom_id res chain seq x y z
N MET A 1 -18.49 10.73 -10.33
CA MET A 1 -17.48 10.41 -9.30
C MET A 1 -16.50 11.57 -9.30
N GLU A 2 -16.45 12.38 -8.25
CA GLU A 2 -15.57 13.55 -8.21
C GLU A 2 -14.10 13.13 -8.37
N THR A 3 -13.44 13.75 -9.34
CA THR A 3 -12.00 13.62 -9.61
C THR A 3 -11.22 14.12 -8.39
N ARG A 4 -10.84 13.23 -7.48
CA ARG A 4 -9.90 13.58 -6.41
C ARG A 4 -8.52 13.75 -7.02
N ASP A 5 -8.07 14.99 -7.12
CA ASP A 5 -6.67 15.33 -7.40
C ASP A 5 -5.77 14.65 -6.37
N VAL A 6 -5.03 13.61 -6.77
CA VAL A 6 -4.04 12.98 -5.89
C VAL A 6 -2.89 13.98 -5.66
N LYS A 7 -2.90 14.67 -4.52
CA LYS A 7 -1.82 15.57 -4.14
C LYS A 7 -0.71 14.78 -3.43
N ILE A 8 0.55 15.02 -3.80
CA ILE A 8 1.69 14.28 -3.24
C ILE A 8 1.81 14.45 -1.71
N LEU A 9 1.47 15.62 -1.20
CA LEU A 9 1.56 16.00 0.22
C LEU A 9 0.38 15.51 1.07
N GLU A 10 -0.72 15.06 0.46
CA GLU A 10 -1.87 14.59 1.22
C GLU A 10 -1.59 13.24 1.91
N LEU A 11 -2.17 13.11 3.09
CA LEU A 11 -2.22 11.90 3.90
C LEU A 11 -2.81 10.75 3.10
N ASN A 12 -2.11 9.63 3.13
CA ASN A 12 -2.66 8.35 2.73
C ASN A 12 -3.18 7.58 3.95
N ALA A 13 -4.49 7.49 4.10
CA ALA A 13 -5.09 6.69 5.18
C ALA A 13 -5.31 5.22 4.79
N SER A 14 -4.70 4.72 3.70
CA SER A 14 -4.84 3.32 3.31
C SER A 14 -3.98 2.34 4.13
N LYS A 15 -3.11 2.85 5.01
CA LYS A 15 -2.25 2.03 5.89
C LYS A 15 -3.04 1.53 7.10
N ALA A 16 -2.76 0.31 7.55
CA ALA A 16 -3.39 -0.26 8.73
C ALA A 16 -3.19 0.62 9.98
N GLY A 17 -4.26 0.82 10.76
CA GLY A 17 -4.29 1.69 11.93
C GLY A 17 -4.65 3.16 11.63
N LEU A 18 -4.84 3.53 10.36
CA LEU A 18 -5.24 4.88 9.94
C LEU A 18 -6.73 4.95 9.53
N GLN A 19 -7.52 3.93 9.79
CA GLN A 19 -8.95 3.93 9.47
C GLN A 19 -9.70 4.92 10.36
N GLY A 20 -10.63 5.68 9.78
CA GLY A 20 -11.51 6.60 10.53
C GLY A 20 -10.88 7.93 10.97
N ILE A 21 -9.62 8.21 10.64
CA ILE A 21 -8.98 9.49 11.00
C ILE A 21 -9.55 10.67 10.22
N ASP A 22 -9.61 11.84 10.87
CA ASP A 22 -9.94 13.11 10.22
C ASP A 22 -8.80 13.52 9.27
N LYS A 23 -8.96 13.17 8.01
CA LYS A 23 -7.99 13.44 6.96
C LYS A 23 -7.79 14.93 6.73
N ASP A 24 -8.85 15.72 6.87
CA ASP A 24 -8.81 17.15 6.55
C ASP A 24 -8.02 17.89 7.62
N HIS A 25 -8.24 17.55 8.90
CA HIS A 25 -7.42 18.03 9.99
C HIS A 25 -5.94 17.65 9.80
N VAL A 26 -5.63 16.37 9.57
CA VAL A 26 -4.24 15.92 9.41
C VAL A 26 -3.57 16.60 8.21
N ASN A 27 -4.26 16.73 7.09
CA ASN A 27 -3.76 17.42 5.91
C ASN A 27 -3.50 18.90 6.16
N LYS A 28 -4.40 19.58 6.90
CA LYS A 28 -4.23 20.98 7.30
C LYS A 28 -2.95 21.16 8.12
N VAL A 29 -2.74 20.33 9.14
CA VAL A 29 -1.53 20.38 9.97
C VAL A 29 -0.26 20.12 9.15
N ILE A 30 -0.27 19.13 8.26
CA ILE A 30 0.86 18.84 7.36
C ILE A 30 1.13 20.07 6.48
N GLN A 31 0.10 20.68 5.91
CA GLN A 31 0.23 21.83 5.03
C GLN A 31 0.79 23.05 5.77
N GLU A 32 0.24 23.38 6.93
CA GLU A 32 0.70 24.49 7.78
C GLU A 32 2.16 24.31 8.23
N ALA A 33 2.54 23.08 8.59
CA ALA A 33 3.91 22.77 9.01
C ALA A 33 4.91 22.73 7.85
N SER A 34 4.44 22.51 6.62
CA SER A 34 5.32 22.37 5.45
C SER A 34 5.43 23.65 4.62
N LYS A 35 4.40 24.51 4.62
CA LYS A 35 4.33 25.69 3.74
C LYS A 35 5.54 26.60 3.91
N GLY A 36 6.13 27.04 2.79
CA GLY A 36 7.31 27.91 2.77
C GLY A 36 8.65 27.19 2.96
N THR A 37 8.67 25.87 3.18
CA THR A 37 9.92 25.11 3.25
C THR A 37 10.44 24.73 1.86
N PRO A 38 11.77 24.51 1.69
CA PRO A 38 12.32 23.97 0.44
C PRO A 38 11.70 22.63 0.04
N TYR A 39 11.37 21.77 1.02
CA TYR A 39 10.67 20.51 0.78
C TYR A 39 9.29 20.75 0.14
N TYR A 40 8.50 21.67 0.67
CA TYR A 40 7.18 21.99 0.15
C TYR A 40 7.25 22.56 -1.26
N GLU A 41 8.17 23.48 -1.54
CA GLU A 41 8.41 23.98 -2.89
C GLU A 41 8.82 22.88 -3.86
N HIS A 42 9.71 21.97 -3.43
CA HIS A 42 10.10 20.82 -4.23
C HIS A 42 8.90 19.89 -4.51
N GLN A 43 8.06 19.60 -3.52
CA GLN A 43 6.85 18.79 -3.74
C GLN A 43 5.86 19.50 -4.68
N GLN A 44 5.70 20.83 -4.59
CA GLN A 44 4.87 21.58 -5.52
C GLN A 44 5.42 21.54 -6.96
N LYS A 45 6.74 21.73 -7.15
CA LYS A 45 7.39 21.60 -8.47
C LYS A 45 7.19 20.19 -9.03
N ARG A 46 7.33 19.16 -8.19
CA ARG A 46 7.06 17.76 -8.57
C ARG A 46 5.60 17.53 -8.94
N GLN A 47 4.65 18.09 -8.19
CA GLN A 47 3.22 18.00 -8.50
C GLN A 47 2.91 18.67 -9.84
N LYS A 48 3.47 19.86 -10.11
CA LYS A 48 3.32 20.54 -11.41
C LYS A 48 3.84 19.68 -12.55
N ARG A 49 5.03 19.08 -12.42
CA ARG A 49 5.58 18.15 -13.43
C ARG A 49 4.66 16.96 -13.69
N ILE A 50 4.05 16.40 -12.64
CA ILE A 50 3.09 15.30 -12.78
C ILE A 50 1.83 15.78 -13.49
N ASN A 51 1.29 16.94 -13.12
CA ASN A 51 0.09 17.51 -13.73
C ASN A 51 0.29 17.79 -15.22
N VAL A 52 1.42 18.41 -15.60
CA VAL A 52 1.77 18.62 -17.02
C VAL A 52 1.81 17.31 -17.79
N LYS A 53 2.44 16.26 -17.22
CA LYS A 53 2.44 14.93 -17.87
C LYS A 53 1.03 14.36 -18.01
N ILE A 54 0.16 14.56 -17.02
CA ILE A 54 -1.22 14.07 -17.09
C ILE A 54 -2.01 14.84 -18.13
N GLU A 55 -1.89 16.16 -18.18
CA GLU A 55 -2.53 17.00 -19.20
C GLU A 55 -2.09 16.60 -20.61
N ALA A 56 -0.79 16.34 -20.81
CA ALA A 56 -0.27 15.84 -22.08
C ALA A 56 -0.88 14.47 -22.45
N MET A 57 -0.89 13.50 -21.52
CA MET A 57 -1.51 12.19 -21.74
C MET A 57 -3.01 12.30 -22.07
N LEU A 58 -3.74 13.20 -21.38
CA LEU A 58 -5.17 13.43 -21.63
C LEU A 58 -5.42 14.14 -22.96
N ALA A 59 -4.54 15.04 -23.39
CA ALA A 59 -4.64 15.71 -24.68
C ALA A 59 -4.41 14.72 -25.82
N GLU A 60 -3.37 13.89 -25.72
CA GLU A 60 -3.08 12.82 -26.67
C GLU A 60 -4.23 11.82 -26.76
N LEU A 61 -4.80 11.42 -25.63
CA LEU A 61 -5.95 10.51 -25.59
C LEU A 61 -7.18 11.05 -26.35
N LYS A 62 -7.36 12.38 -26.41
CA LYS A 62 -8.44 13.00 -27.20
C LYS A 62 -8.18 12.99 -28.70
N THR A 63 -6.93 12.80 -29.14
CA THR A 63 -6.55 12.78 -30.56
C THR A 63 -6.66 11.39 -31.18
N LEU A 64 -6.81 10.34 -30.37
CA LEU A 64 -6.89 8.96 -30.84
C LEU A 64 -8.18 8.71 -31.62
N SER A 65 -8.04 8.17 -32.83
CA SER A 65 -9.18 7.76 -33.65
C SER A 65 -9.82 6.48 -33.12
N PRO A 66 -11.12 6.24 -33.41
CA PRO A 66 -11.78 4.98 -33.04
C PRO A 66 -11.05 3.73 -33.55
N ALA A 67 -10.43 3.80 -34.73
CA ALA A 67 -9.66 2.70 -35.31
C ALA A 67 -8.39 2.39 -34.50
N GLN A 68 -7.65 3.41 -34.05
CA GLN A 68 -6.49 3.24 -33.18
C GLN A 68 -6.90 2.63 -31.83
N LEU A 69 -7.98 3.14 -31.23
CA LEU A 69 -8.50 2.60 -29.97
C LEU A 69 -8.89 1.12 -30.10
N GLN A 70 -9.54 0.76 -31.20
CA GLN A 70 -9.92 -0.62 -31.48
C GLN A 70 -8.68 -1.52 -31.67
N ALA A 71 -7.67 -1.06 -32.39
CA ALA A 71 -6.42 -1.80 -32.60
C ALA A 71 -5.69 -2.02 -31.26
N SER A 72 -5.57 -0.99 -30.43
CA SER A 72 -4.95 -1.05 -29.11
C SER A 72 -5.74 -1.94 -28.15
N GLN A 73 -7.08 -1.93 -28.22
CA GLN A 73 -7.93 -2.87 -27.49
C GLN A 73 -7.66 -4.32 -27.89
N HIS A 74 -7.59 -4.59 -29.19
CA HIS A 74 -7.33 -5.93 -29.70
C HIS A 74 -5.95 -6.45 -29.24
N GLN A 75 -4.93 -5.59 -29.29
CA GLN A 75 -3.60 -5.93 -28.77
C GLN A 75 -3.63 -6.28 -27.27
N MET A 76 -4.41 -5.56 -26.47
CA MET A 76 -4.56 -5.89 -25.05
C MET A 76 -5.30 -7.18 -24.80
N ASP A 77 -6.36 -7.45 -25.55
CA ASP A 77 -7.12 -8.69 -25.41
C ASP A 77 -6.19 -9.88 -25.66
N ILE A 78 -5.27 -9.79 -26.64
CA ILE A 78 -4.23 -10.81 -26.89
C ILE A 78 -3.28 -10.96 -25.69
N ILE A 79 -2.83 -9.85 -25.09
CA ILE A 79 -1.93 -9.90 -23.93
C ILE A 79 -2.64 -10.51 -22.73
N VAL A 80 -3.87 -10.07 -22.45
CA VAL A 80 -4.70 -10.61 -21.37
C VAL A 80 -4.92 -12.09 -21.57
N GLU A 81 -5.31 -12.53 -22.76
CA GLU A 81 -5.49 -13.96 -23.06
C GLU A 81 -4.21 -14.77 -22.80
N LYS A 82 -3.05 -14.27 -23.25
CA LYS A 82 -1.75 -14.92 -22.96
C LYS A 82 -1.43 -14.99 -21.47
N MET A 83 -1.67 -13.91 -20.73
CA MET A 83 -1.46 -13.87 -19.27
C MET A 83 -2.44 -14.79 -18.52
N GLU A 84 -3.69 -14.88 -18.97
CA GLU A 84 -4.70 -15.76 -18.40
C GLU A 84 -4.37 -17.23 -18.65
N CYS A 85 -3.89 -17.58 -19.85
CA CYS A 85 -3.44 -18.95 -20.19
C CYS A 85 -2.24 -19.43 -19.36
N THR A 86 -1.47 -18.49 -18.78
CA THR A 86 -0.28 -18.81 -17.96
C THR A 86 -0.53 -18.59 -16.46
N ARG A 87 -1.77 -18.31 -16.07
CA ARG A 87 -2.14 -18.07 -14.68
C ARG A 87 -1.97 -19.35 -13.85
N ASP A 88 -1.07 -19.30 -12.89
CA ASP A 88 -0.86 -20.36 -11.90
C ASP A 88 -1.62 -20.03 -10.60
N LEU A 89 -2.53 -20.92 -10.20
CA LEU A 89 -3.28 -20.86 -8.94
C LEU A 89 -2.99 -22.03 -8.00
N ASN A 90 -2.04 -22.90 -8.36
CA ASN A 90 -1.70 -24.09 -7.57
C ASN A 90 -0.78 -23.78 -6.40
N ARG A 91 -0.19 -22.57 -6.38
CA ARG A 91 0.74 -22.15 -5.33
C ARG A 91 0.01 -21.54 -4.15
N VAL A 92 0.50 -21.80 -2.95
CA VAL A 92 0.06 -21.15 -1.72
C VAL A 92 1.21 -20.30 -1.19
N ILE A 93 1.14 -19.00 -1.48
CA ILE A 93 2.13 -18.01 -1.07
C ILE A 93 1.65 -17.32 0.20
N VAL A 94 2.55 -17.24 1.17
CA VAL A 94 2.36 -16.52 2.43
C VAL A 94 3.26 -15.29 2.43
N HIS A 95 2.69 -14.16 2.79
CA HIS A 95 3.44 -12.96 3.16
C HIS A 95 3.26 -12.71 4.66
N VAL A 96 4.35 -12.68 5.42
CA VAL A 96 4.36 -12.39 6.86
C VAL A 96 4.94 -10.99 7.06
N ASP A 97 4.29 -10.18 7.89
CA ASP A 97 4.62 -8.77 8.14
C ASP A 97 4.45 -8.46 9.64
N MET A 98 5.55 -8.15 10.33
CA MET A 98 5.54 -7.87 11.78
C MET A 98 4.70 -6.62 12.09
N ASP A 99 3.94 -6.65 13.17
CA ASP A 99 3.02 -5.56 13.48
C ASP A 99 3.70 -4.38 14.16
N ALA A 100 3.81 -3.26 13.43
CA ALA A 100 4.46 -2.05 13.93
C ALA A 100 5.88 -2.31 14.49
N PHE A 101 6.62 -3.20 13.82
CA PHE A 101 7.82 -3.90 14.30
C PHE A 101 8.67 -3.12 15.31
N TYR A 102 9.37 -2.06 14.91
CA TYR A 102 10.26 -1.35 15.85
C TYR A 102 9.52 -0.72 17.03
N ALA A 103 8.33 -0.15 16.82
CA ALA A 103 7.54 0.34 17.96
C ALA A 103 7.13 -0.81 18.89
N ALA A 104 6.84 -2.00 18.35
CA ALA A 104 6.52 -3.17 19.16
C ALA A 104 7.74 -3.67 19.96
N VAL A 105 8.94 -3.64 19.37
CA VAL A 105 10.22 -3.93 20.06
C VAL A 105 10.42 -2.94 21.21
N GLU A 106 10.33 -1.63 20.96
CA GLU A 106 10.52 -0.64 22.03
C GLU A 106 9.45 -0.73 23.13
N MET A 107 8.21 -1.10 22.79
CA MET A 107 7.13 -1.34 23.76
C MET A 107 7.31 -2.64 24.56
N LEU A 108 8.08 -3.60 24.02
CA LEU A 108 8.45 -4.82 24.73
C LEU A 108 9.54 -4.50 25.76
N ASP A 109 10.59 -3.81 25.32
CA ASP A 109 11.74 -3.44 26.15
C ASP A 109 11.38 -2.39 27.22
N ASN A 110 10.48 -1.44 26.88
CA ASN A 110 9.95 -0.45 27.81
C ASN A 110 8.42 -0.51 27.86
N PRO A 111 7.84 -1.32 28.78
CA PRO A 111 6.39 -1.49 28.90
C PRO A 111 5.61 -0.19 29.17
N SER A 112 6.25 0.86 29.69
CA SER A 112 5.60 2.16 29.94
C SER A 112 5.17 2.91 28.67
N LEU A 113 5.58 2.43 27.49
CA LEU A 113 5.23 2.97 26.17
C LEU A 113 3.95 2.37 25.58
N ARG A 114 3.48 1.21 26.09
CA ARG A 114 2.35 0.45 25.50
C ARG A 114 1.05 1.25 25.42
N ASP A 115 0.76 2.00 26.47
CA ASP A 115 -0.48 2.77 26.61
C ASP A 115 -0.34 4.23 26.13
N LYS A 116 0.76 4.56 25.44
CA LYS A 116 1.05 5.92 24.97
C LYS A 116 1.12 5.94 23.45
N PRO A 117 0.69 7.04 22.80
CA PRO A 117 1.02 7.25 21.40
C PRO A 117 2.55 7.40 21.29
N MET A 118 3.20 6.48 20.57
CA MET A 118 4.66 6.49 20.41
C MET A 118 5.11 6.23 18.97
N ALA A 119 6.28 6.76 18.63
CA ALA A 119 6.95 6.53 17.35
C ALA A 119 8.46 6.31 17.56
N VAL A 120 9.07 5.52 16.67
CA VAL A 120 10.53 5.30 16.65
C VAL A 120 11.17 6.20 15.59
N GLY A 121 12.30 6.82 15.91
CA GLY A 121 13.04 7.73 15.04
C GLY A 121 13.25 9.08 15.72
N SER A 122 13.36 10.15 14.93
CA SER A 122 13.71 11.47 15.44
C SER A 122 12.70 12.56 15.07
N MET A 123 12.94 13.76 15.58
CA MET A 123 12.22 14.97 15.15
C MET A 123 12.31 15.20 13.63
N GLY A 124 13.39 14.75 12.99
CA GLY A 124 13.59 14.86 11.55
C GLY A 124 12.77 13.84 10.74
N MET A 125 12.66 12.59 11.22
CA MET A 125 11.93 11.52 10.53
C MET A 125 11.52 10.40 11.47
N LEU A 126 10.26 9.97 11.37
CA LEU A 126 9.73 8.79 12.06
C LEU A 126 9.87 7.55 11.17
N SER A 127 10.50 6.51 11.70
CA SER A 127 10.67 5.19 11.07
C SER A 127 9.37 4.38 11.15
N THR A 128 8.72 4.35 12.31
CA THR A 128 7.41 3.72 12.50
C THR A 128 6.65 4.34 13.67
N SER A 129 5.39 3.96 13.83
CA SER A 129 4.53 4.37 14.94
C SER A 129 3.67 3.20 15.40
N ASN A 130 3.38 3.15 16.71
CA ASN A 130 2.43 2.19 17.27
C ASN A 130 1.00 2.53 16.83
N TYR A 131 0.08 1.58 17.03
CA TYR A 131 -1.31 1.75 16.60
C TYR A 131 -2.03 2.89 17.34
N GLU A 132 -1.65 3.20 18.58
CA GLU A 132 -2.19 4.34 19.33
C GLU A 132 -1.84 5.69 18.67
N ALA A 133 -0.58 5.89 18.26
CA ALA A 133 -0.18 7.10 17.55
C ALA A 133 -0.82 7.21 16.15
N ARG A 134 -1.09 6.08 15.49
CA ARG A 134 -1.75 6.06 14.18
C ARG A 134 -3.18 6.61 14.21
N LYS A 135 -3.89 6.51 15.33
CA LYS A 135 -5.22 7.14 15.51
C LYS A 135 -5.21 8.65 15.32
N TYR A 136 -4.05 9.30 15.53
CA TYR A 136 -3.83 10.74 15.30
C TYR A 136 -3.26 11.07 13.91
N GLY A 137 -3.07 10.07 13.06
CA GLY A 137 -2.46 10.23 11.73
C GLY A 137 -0.93 10.14 11.72
N VAL A 138 -0.27 9.92 12.86
CA VAL A 138 1.18 9.74 12.98
C VAL A 138 1.59 8.41 12.34
N ARG A 139 2.57 8.44 11.44
CA ARG A 139 2.95 7.27 10.62
C ARG A 139 4.41 7.33 10.19
N ALA A 140 4.94 6.18 9.78
CA ALA A 140 6.24 6.06 9.11
C ALA A 140 6.41 7.07 7.96
N ALA A 141 7.65 7.54 7.77
CA ALA A 141 8.05 8.55 6.78
C ALA A 141 7.37 9.93 6.97
N MET A 142 6.94 10.24 8.20
CA MET A 142 6.50 11.57 8.61
C MET A 142 7.61 12.22 9.46
N PRO A 143 7.91 13.52 9.30
CA PRO A 143 8.80 14.21 10.22
C PRO A 143 8.24 14.21 11.65
N GLY A 144 9.08 13.93 12.65
CA GLY A 144 8.66 13.86 14.06
C GLY A 144 8.05 15.15 14.58
N PHE A 145 8.54 16.32 14.15
CA PHE A 145 7.94 17.60 14.51
C PHE A 145 6.50 17.78 14.00
N ILE A 146 6.14 17.18 12.86
CA ILE A 146 4.76 17.14 12.38
C ILE A 146 3.95 16.16 13.22
N GLY A 147 4.53 15.01 13.54
CA GLY A 147 3.92 14.02 14.45
C GLY A 147 3.53 14.63 15.80
N LYS A 148 4.42 15.43 16.41
CA LYS A 148 4.17 16.17 17.65
C LYS A 148 3.07 17.23 17.53
N LYS A 149 2.90 17.85 16.36
CA LYS A 149 1.78 18.78 16.11
C LYS A 149 0.44 18.03 16.01
N LEU A 150 0.43 16.85 15.41
CA LEU A 150 -0.76 16.00 15.33
C LEU A 150 -1.13 15.37 16.67
N CYS A 151 -0.12 15.03 17.47
CA CYS A 151 -0.28 14.42 18.77
C CYS A 151 0.76 15.02 19.75
N PRO A 152 0.39 16.06 20.53
CA PRO A 152 1.31 16.68 21.48
C PRO A 152 1.88 15.71 22.52
N ALA A 153 1.10 14.69 22.87
CA ALA A 153 1.49 13.61 23.78
C ALA A 153 2.38 12.53 23.14
N LEU A 154 2.69 12.62 21.84
CA LEU A 154 3.49 11.61 21.13
C LEU A 154 4.87 11.45 21.79
N VAL A 155 5.23 10.24 22.17
CA VAL A 155 6.60 9.93 22.60
C VAL A 155 7.41 9.54 21.36
N ILE A 156 8.53 10.20 21.12
CA ILE A 156 9.48 9.83 20.07
C ILE A 156 10.64 9.15 20.77
N TYR A 157 10.95 7.93 20.36
CA TYR A 157 11.95 7.07 20.99
C TYR A 157 13.05 6.72 20.00
N ASP A 158 14.27 6.62 20.51
CA ASP A 158 15.51 6.32 19.76
C ASP A 158 15.74 7.26 18.58
N GLU A 159 16.29 8.46 18.88
CA GLU A 159 16.54 9.51 17.88
C GLU A 159 17.65 9.14 16.87
N ASP A 160 18.56 8.24 17.24
CA ASP A 160 19.65 7.75 16.39
C ASP A 160 19.29 6.45 15.64
N PHE A 161 18.04 6.00 15.78
CA PHE A 161 17.57 4.75 15.20
C PHE A 161 17.74 4.71 13.68
N THR A 162 18.38 3.65 13.19
CA THR A 162 18.54 3.38 11.76
C THR A 162 17.75 2.13 11.36
N PRO A 163 16.64 2.25 10.60
CA PRO A 163 15.83 1.11 10.21
C PRO A 163 16.55 0.20 9.20
N VAL A 164 16.39 -1.11 9.37
CA VAL A 164 16.80 -2.19 8.47
C VAL A 164 15.59 -3.03 8.03
N GLY A 165 15.40 -3.28 6.73
CA GLY A 165 14.24 -4.02 6.21
C GLY A 165 14.20 -5.49 6.62
N LEU A 166 13.73 -5.77 7.84
CA LEU A 166 13.76 -7.08 8.51
C LEU A 166 12.36 -7.61 8.86
N ASP A 167 11.30 -6.84 8.66
CA ASP A 167 9.97 -7.11 9.20
C ASP A 167 9.03 -7.88 8.27
N GLU A 168 9.45 -8.18 7.04
CA GLU A 168 8.63 -8.81 6.02
C GLU A 168 9.33 -10.02 5.37
N ALA A 169 8.57 -11.09 5.11
CA ALA A 169 9.07 -12.29 4.42
C ALA A 169 7.99 -12.94 3.54
N TYR A 170 8.44 -13.59 2.46
CA TYR A 170 7.59 -14.43 1.60
C TYR A 170 7.98 -15.88 1.72
N LEU A 171 6.97 -16.74 1.79
CA LEU A 171 7.14 -18.19 1.83
C LEU A 171 6.20 -18.82 0.81
N ASP A 172 6.70 -19.84 0.10
CA ASP A 172 5.86 -20.76 -0.66
C ASP A 172 5.66 -22.01 0.18
N ILE A 173 4.45 -22.22 0.69
CA ILE A 173 4.13 -23.34 1.59
C ILE A 173 3.48 -24.51 0.85
N THR A 174 3.41 -24.47 -0.48
CA THR A 174 2.68 -25.46 -1.30
C THR A 174 3.17 -26.88 -1.03
N GLU A 175 4.48 -27.12 -1.09
CA GLU A 175 5.03 -28.45 -0.83
C GLU A 175 4.86 -28.88 0.63
N TYR A 176 4.98 -27.94 1.56
CA TYR A 176 4.82 -28.22 2.99
C TYR A 176 3.40 -28.69 3.29
N MET A 177 2.38 -28.01 2.74
CA MET A 177 0.99 -28.41 2.90
C MET A 177 0.72 -29.80 2.33
N ALA A 178 1.23 -30.08 1.11
CA ALA A 178 1.03 -31.38 0.47
C ALA A 178 1.72 -32.53 1.24
N LYS A 179 2.91 -32.31 1.79
CA LYS A 179 3.67 -33.30 2.56
C LYS A 179 3.06 -33.61 3.93
N ASN A 180 2.35 -32.64 4.52
CA ASN A 180 1.85 -32.72 5.89
C ASN A 180 0.31 -32.80 5.97
N ASP A 181 -0.39 -32.89 4.83
CA ASP A 181 -1.86 -32.84 4.75
C ASP A 181 -2.46 -31.68 5.56
N ALA A 182 -1.85 -30.50 5.41
CA ALA A 182 -2.08 -29.35 6.28
C ALA A 182 -2.83 -28.23 5.57
N GLU A 183 -3.78 -27.62 6.28
CA GLU A 183 -4.52 -26.44 5.81
C GLU A 183 -3.71 -25.16 5.95
N ALA A 184 -3.75 -24.30 4.93
CA ALA A 184 -2.91 -23.09 4.85
C ALA A 184 -3.11 -22.16 6.05
N GLU A 185 -4.36 -21.93 6.44
CA GLU A 185 -4.70 -21.11 7.60
C GLU A 185 -4.09 -21.65 8.89
N HIS A 186 -4.09 -22.98 9.09
CA HIS A 186 -3.53 -23.60 10.29
C HIS A 186 -2.01 -23.45 10.33
N VAL A 187 -1.33 -23.72 9.22
CA VAL A 187 0.12 -23.56 9.09
C VAL A 187 0.54 -22.12 9.41
N VAL A 188 -0.16 -21.13 8.86
CA VAL A 188 0.16 -19.71 9.08
C VAL A 188 -0.18 -19.26 10.50
N GLN A 189 -1.25 -19.79 11.10
CA GLN A 189 -1.56 -19.54 12.50
C GLN A 189 -0.45 -20.08 13.41
N GLU A 190 0.04 -21.29 13.15
CA GLU A 190 1.16 -21.88 13.89
C GLU A 190 2.45 -21.06 13.70
N MET A 191 2.75 -20.62 12.48
CA MET A 191 3.90 -19.72 12.22
C MET A 191 3.82 -18.45 13.06
N ARG A 192 2.65 -17.79 13.07
CA ARG A 192 2.43 -16.58 13.86
C ARG A 192 2.54 -16.84 15.36
N GLN A 193 2.05 -17.99 15.83
CA GLN A 193 2.19 -18.40 17.22
C GLN A 193 3.65 -18.63 17.59
N LYS A 194 4.43 -19.32 16.75
CA LYS A 194 5.88 -19.54 16.97
C LYS A 194 6.66 -18.23 17.00
N ILE A 195 6.32 -17.27 16.13
CA ILE A 195 6.91 -15.93 16.17
C ILE A 195 6.60 -15.27 17.52
N PHE A 196 5.33 -15.32 17.95
CA PHE A 196 4.92 -14.76 19.23
C PHE A 196 5.61 -15.44 20.42
N ASP A 197 5.66 -16.76 20.46
CA ASP A 197 6.29 -17.51 21.54
C ASP A 197 7.78 -17.17 21.67
N ALA A 198 8.49 -17.05 20.53
CA ALA A 198 9.92 -16.77 20.49
C ALA A 198 10.28 -15.31 20.76
N THR A 199 9.41 -14.35 20.39
CA THR A 199 9.77 -12.92 20.36
C THR A 199 8.87 -12.03 21.23
N GLN A 200 7.72 -12.54 21.65
CA GLN A 200 6.61 -11.76 22.26
C GLN A 200 6.08 -10.64 21.35
N LEU A 201 6.40 -10.67 20.05
CA LEU A 201 5.92 -9.75 19.04
C LEU A 201 4.88 -10.44 18.15
N THR A 202 3.89 -9.69 17.69
CA THR A 202 2.86 -10.22 16.78
C THR A 202 3.23 -9.96 15.33
N ALA A 203 2.77 -10.86 14.46
CA ALA A 203 2.83 -10.70 13.02
C ALA A 203 1.44 -10.87 12.42
N SER A 204 1.21 -10.19 11.30
CA SER A 204 0.07 -10.42 10.43
C SER A 204 0.50 -11.12 9.16
N ALA A 205 -0.40 -11.90 8.58
CA ALA A 205 -0.08 -12.70 7.40
C ALA A 205 -1.16 -12.68 6.34
N GLY A 206 -0.74 -12.74 5.08
CA GLY A 206 -1.63 -12.87 3.93
C GLY A 206 -1.32 -14.16 3.18
N ILE A 207 -2.37 -14.87 2.77
CA ILE A 207 -2.27 -16.17 2.10
C ILE A 207 -2.99 -16.05 0.76
N ALA A 208 -2.30 -16.30 -0.36
CA ALA A 208 -2.89 -16.21 -1.69
C ALA A 208 -2.09 -17.00 -2.76
N ALA A 209 -2.62 -17.01 -3.98
CA ALA A 209 -2.00 -17.69 -5.12
C ALA A 209 -0.64 -17.11 -5.58
N ASN A 210 -0.31 -15.87 -5.21
CA ASN A 210 0.93 -15.21 -5.61
C ASN A 210 1.38 -14.16 -4.59
N MET A 211 2.63 -13.72 -4.71
CA MET A 211 3.26 -12.75 -3.79
C MET A 211 2.49 -11.43 -3.70
N PHE A 212 2.02 -10.90 -4.82
CA PHE A 212 1.28 -9.64 -4.86
C PHE A 212 0.00 -9.71 -4.02
N LEU A 213 -0.83 -10.73 -4.26
CA LEU A 213 -2.07 -10.91 -3.52
C LEU A 213 -1.79 -11.22 -2.05
N ALA A 214 -0.78 -12.05 -1.75
CA ALA A 214 -0.39 -12.37 -0.37
C ALA A 214 0.02 -11.12 0.40
N LYS A 215 0.82 -10.23 -0.22
CA LYS A 215 1.19 -8.92 0.36
C LYS A 215 -0.03 -8.07 0.69
N VAL A 216 -0.94 -7.89 -0.28
CA VAL A 216 -2.17 -7.12 -0.05
C VAL A 216 -3.01 -7.75 1.06
N CYS A 217 -3.14 -9.07 1.07
CA CYS A 217 -3.89 -9.82 2.08
C CYS A 217 -3.34 -9.60 3.49
N SER A 218 -2.01 -9.55 3.65
CA SER A 218 -1.37 -9.39 4.97
C SER A 218 -1.71 -8.07 5.66
N ASP A 219 -2.07 -7.02 4.91
CA ASP A 219 -2.51 -5.74 5.46
C ASP A 219 -3.98 -5.71 5.86
N MET A 220 -4.81 -6.63 5.34
CA MET A 220 -6.27 -6.53 5.39
C MET A 220 -6.83 -6.60 6.80
N ARG A 221 -6.20 -7.41 7.66
CA ARG A 221 -6.64 -7.65 9.04
C ARG A 221 -5.60 -7.29 10.10
N LYS A 222 -4.60 -6.48 9.75
CA LYS A 222 -3.65 -5.95 10.74
C LYS A 222 -4.37 -5.20 11.87
N PRO A 223 -3.89 -5.29 13.13
CA PRO A 223 -2.76 -6.11 13.61
C PRO A 223 -3.15 -7.53 14.06
N ASN A 224 -2.13 -8.40 14.18
CA ASN A 224 -2.18 -9.72 14.80
C ASN A 224 -3.31 -10.61 14.27
N ASP A 225 -3.49 -10.62 12.96
CA ASP A 225 -4.43 -11.50 12.29
C ASP A 225 -3.91 -11.91 10.90
N GLN A 226 -4.59 -12.86 10.28
CA GLN A 226 -4.30 -13.35 8.94
C GLN A 226 -5.51 -13.27 8.01
N PHE A 227 -5.25 -13.18 6.70
CA PHE A 227 -6.30 -13.21 5.69
C PHE A 227 -5.91 -14.13 4.54
N ARG A 228 -6.77 -15.11 4.24
CA ARG A 228 -6.64 -15.95 3.05
C ARG A 228 -7.57 -15.49 1.95
N LEU A 229 -7.01 -15.29 0.77
CA LEU A 229 -7.74 -15.18 -0.48
C LEU A 229 -7.76 -16.56 -1.14
N PRO A 230 -8.96 -17.16 -1.37
CA PRO A 230 -9.07 -18.43 -2.05
C PRO A 230 -8.40 -18.41 -3.44
N ASN A 231 -7.74 -19.51 -3.80
CA ASN A 231 -7.03 -19.69 -5.05
C ASN A 231 -7.96 -20.04 -6.22
N ASP A 232 -9.04 -19.27 -6.38
CA ASP A 232 -9.96 -19.42 -7.51
C ASP A 232 -10.17 -18.07 -8.22
N VAL A 233 -10.43 -18.16 -9.52
CA VAL A 233 -10.53 -16.98 -10.39
C VAL A 233 -11.65 -16.03 -9.93
N ASN A 234 -12.77 -16.56 -9.44
CA ASN A 234 -13.93 -15.75 -9.07
C ASN A 234 -13.67 -14.96 -7.79
N SER A 235 -13.11 -15.61 -6.77
CA SER A 235 -12.71 -14.96 -5.51
C SER A 235 -11.65 -13.91 -5.75
N ILE A 236 -10.61 -14.22 -6.54
CA ILE A 236 -9.54 -13.27 -6.87
C ILE A 236 -10.11 -12.08 -7.64
N ARG A 237 -10.93 -12.32 -8.68
CA ARG A 237 -11.55 -11.24 -9.47
C ARG A 237 -12.41 -10.34 -8.59
N LYS A 238 -13.25 -10.92 -7.72
CA LYS A 238 -14.09 -10.18 -6.77
C LYS A 238 -13.24 -9.35 -5.82
N PHE A 239 -12.20 -9.94 -5.24
CA PHE A 239 -11.28 -9.28 -4.32
C PHE A 239 -10.59 -8.09 -4.99
N VAL A 240 -9.92 -8.33 -6.11
CA VAL A 240 -9.17 -7.30 -6.85
C VAL A 240 -10.12 -6.19 -7.32
N SER A 241 -11.33 -6.51 -7.78
CA SER A 241 -12.32 -5.50 -8.20
C SER A 241 -12.76 -4.54 -7.09
N SER A 242 -12.58 -4.93 -5.82
CA SER A 242 -12.92 -4.14 -4.65
C SER A 242 -11.74 -3.31 -4.11
N LEU A 243 -10.52 -3.56 -4.59
CA LEU A 243 -9.33 -2.88 -4.09
C LEU A 243 -9.24 -1.44 -4.65
N PRO A 244 -8.85 -0.46 -3.82
CA PRO A 244 -8.35 0.81 -4.34
C PRO A 244 -7.06 0.59 -5.14
N ILE A 245 -6.89 1.27 -6.28
CA ILE A 245 -5.68 1.24 -7.16
C ILE A 245 -4.36 1.34 -6.37
N ARG A 246 -4.38 2.08 -5.26
CA ARG A 246 -3.20 2.31 -4.42
C ARG A 246 -2.89 1.17 -3.45
N LYS A 247 -3.90 0.39 -3.04
CA LYS A 247 -3.69 -0.86 -2.28
C LYS A 247 -3.16 -1.96 -3.19
N GLU A 248 -3.60 -1.98 -4.44
CA GLU A 248 -3.02 -2.85 -5.47
C GLU A 248 -1.53 -2.52 -5.64
N ASN A 249 -1.16 -1.24 -5.76
CA ASN A 249 0.22 -0.86 -6.09
C ASN A 249 0.98 -0.19 -4.94
N ARG A 250 1.19 -0.89 -3.81
CA ARG A 250 1.88 -0.34 -2.62
C ARG A 250 3.31 0.16 -2.94
N ASP A 251 4.00 -0.49 -3.87
CA ASP A 251 5.37 -0.14 -4.32
C ASP A 251 5.40 0.80 -5.53
N ALA A 252 4.26 1.08 -6.18
CA ALA A 252 4.27 2.03 -7.28
C ALA A 252 4.50 3.45 -6.77
N LYS A 253 5.35 4.17 -7.50
CA LYS A 253 5.57 5.60 -7.26
C LYS A 253 4.22 6.33 -7.23
N LYS A 254 4.02 7.21 -6.24
CA LYS A 254 2.80 8.07 -6.13
C LYS A 254 2.43 8.74 -7.47
N SER A 255 3.41 9.08 -8.29
CA SER A 255 3.23 9.64 -9.63
C SER A 255 2.53 8.68 -10.60
N THR A 256 2.85 7.39 -10.55
CA THR A 256 2.23 6.36 -11.40
C THR A 256 0.77 6.17 -11.02
N VAL A 257 0.49 6.06 -9.72
CA VAL A 257 -0.88 5.95 -9.19
C VAL A 257 -1.72 7.19 -9.50
N ALA A 258 -1.13 8.40 -9.41
CA ALA A 258 -1.81 9.64 -9.74
C ALA A 258 -2.18 9.73 -11.23
N LYS A 259 -1.26 9.35 -12.12
CA LYS A 259 -1.53 9.27 -13.57
C LYS A 259 -2.61 8.24 -13.88
N ALA A 260 -2.47 7.03 -13.33
CA ALA A 260 -3.42 5.93 -13.45
C ALA A 260 -4.84 6.36 -13.07
N ALA A 261 -5.01 6.95 -11.88
CA ALA A 261 -6.31 7.38 -11.38
C ALA A 261 -6.95 8.48 -12.25
N LYS A 262 -6.15 9.44 -12.76
CA LYS A 262 -6.66 10.51 -13.62
C LYS A 262 -7.07 10.02 -15.01
N VAL A 263 -6.26 9.15 -15.62
CA VAL A 263 -6.62 8.50 -16.90
C VAL A 263 -7.89 7.67 -16.73
N GLN A 264 -7.99 6.89 -15.66
CA GLN A 264 -9.16 6.09 -15.35
C GLN A 264 -10.44 6.94 -15.17
N SER A 265 -10.33 8.06 -14.45
CA SER A 265 -11.47 8.95 -14.25
C SER A 265 -11.92 9.63 -15.54
N ALA A 266 -10.98 9.97 -16.43
CA ALA A 266 -11.28 10.61 -17.72
C ALA A 266 -11.94 9.65 -18.72
N THR A 267 -11.67 8.35 -18.62
CA THR A 267 -12.25 7.31 -19.49
C THR A 267 -13.52 6.68 -18.92
N ALA A 268 -14.00 7.12 -17.75
CA ALA A 268 -15.18 6.58 -17.05
C ALA A 268 -15.18 5.04 -16.87
N THR A 269 -14.00 4.42 -16.84
CA THR A 269 -13.85 2.96 -16.87
C THR A 269 -13.19 2.46 -15.59
N LYS A 270 -13.63 1.33 -14.99
CA LYS A 270 -12.85 0.70 -13.89
C LYS A 270 -11.59 0.05 -14.44
N PHE A 271 -10.46 0.09 -13.72
CA PHE A 271 -9.19 -0.56 -14.11
C PHE A 271 -9.33 -2.03 -14.56
N HIS A 272 -10.38 -2.70 -14.09
CA HIS A 272 -10.70 -4.10 -14.33
C HIS A 272 -11.69 -4.35 -15.49
N HIS A 273 -12.13 -3.29 -16.19
CA HIS A 273 -12.86 -3.42 -17.46
C HIS A 273 -11.88 -3.40 -18.64
N LYS A 274 -12.33 -3.74 -19.84
CA LYS A 274 -11.46 -4.00 -21.01
C LYS A 274 -10.73 -2.77 -21.56
N LEU A 275 -11.36 -1.60 -21.49
CA LEU A 275 -10.83 -0.34 -22.05
C LEU A 275 -9.50 0.19 -21.45
N PRO A 276 -9.23 0.19 -20.12
CA PRO A 276 -8.09 0.86 -19.51
C PRO A 276 -6.72 0.31 -19.91
N LEU A 277 -6.61 -1.00 -20.21
CA LEU A 277 -5.34 -1.63 -20.58
C LEU A 277 -4.82 -1.08 -21.91
N ALA A 278 -5.72 -0.84 -22.88
CA ALA A 278 -5.37 -0.38 -24.22
C ALA A 278 -4.81 1.04 -24.16
N PHE A 279 -5.50 1.88 -23.40
CA PHE A 279 -5.04 3.23 -23.08
C PHE A 279 -3.75 3.24 -22.26
N PHE A 280 -3.55 2.25 -21.38
CA PHE A 280 -2.33 2.16 -20.57
C PHE A 280 -1.10 1.88 -21.43
N VAL A 281 -1.22 1.05 -22.46
CA VAL A 281 -0.10 0.74 -23.35
C VAL A 281 0.21 1.89 -24.28
N GLU A 282 -0.76 2.55 -24.90
CA GLU A 282 -0.44 3.77 -25.68
C GLU A 282 0.16 4.88 -24.79
N ALA A 283 -0.42 5.12 -23.61
CA ALA A 283 0.02 6.23 -22.76
C ALA A 283 1.29 5.96 -21.93
N LEU A 284 1.65 4.69 -21.67
CA LEU A 284 2.89 4.33 -20.95
C LEU A 284 4.03 3.84 -21.85
N SER A 285 3.77 3.33 -23.06
CA SER A 285 4.84 2.90 -23.98
C SER A 285 5.59 4.06 -24.64
N LEU A 286 5.16 5.30 -24.38
CA LEU A 286 5.75 6.54 -24.91
C LEU A 286 6.71 7.24 -23.92
N ASN A 287 7.39 6.51 -23.02
CA ASN A 287 8.59 6.99 -22.31
C ASN A 287 9.72 5.97 -22.36
#